data_AF-A0A8H5BJC7-F1
#
_entry.id   AF-A0A8H5BJC7-F1
#
_cell.length_a   1.000
_cell.length_b   1.000
_cell.length_c   1.000
_cell.angle_alpha   90.00
_cell.angle_beta   90.00
_cell.angle_gamma   90.00
#
_symmetry.space_group_name_H-M   'P 1'
#
loop_
_entity.id
_entity.type
_entity.pdbx_description
1 polymer ?
#
loop_
_entity_poly.entity_id
_entity_poly.type
_entity_poly.pdbx_seq_one_letter_code
_entity_poly.pdbx_strand_id
1 'polypeptide(L)'
;MVHHNDPIAWARNSPRSLSRVYKNPAIANAFCIIISLDPQHHDHHQQLAWATPLPGIHGDDANDLILDIYTHPSLFSHNASPDELKPGYGNTQRLAELGVQVLRLAATQYYFSYHPLLKANELVTKTLEMTSGAKVHEWLNAYELKGKFSLPLEISPMHILRYAMTHSRSVCVREFTPFFKEMERYFYTIVGALTYCNNAAVVVAWAISLFSLADGVKIEDGDATMAEAPPPGYPAPPLPGYSNAGSNQGQSPPSPAHSDGRSAPGGGSQEPMPSIMNVISVAYVNEMASKKKVSIDYHQEKTGQDHNPSWTVRCVIDGEERGRGTATKAKSAKEEAARRAFFAMGWM
;
A
#
# COMPACT_ATOMS: atom_id res chain seq x y z
N MET A 1 11.43 -55.06 -12.28
CA MET A 1 11.36 -54.10 -11.15
C MET A 1 11.41 -52.69 -11.72
N VAL A 2 10.26 -52.07 -11.92
CA VAL A 2 10.17 -50.65 -12.30
C VAL A 2 10.16 -49.87 -10.99
N HIS A 3 11.27 -49.23 -10.63
CA HIS A 3 11.29 -48.29 -9.52
C HIS A 3 10.34 -47.15 -9.85
N HIS A 4 9.19 -47.09 -9.18
CA HIS A 4 8.41 -45.86 -9.09
C HIS A 4 9.23 -44.85 -8.32
N ASN A 5 9.96 -44.00 -9.05
CA ASN A 5 10.50 -42.77 -8.49
C ASN A 5 9.31 -41.91 -8.10
N ASP A 6 9.12 -41.72 -6.80
CA ASP A 6 8.17 -40.75 -6.26
C ASP A 6 8.63 -39.34 -6.67
N PRO A 7 7.94 -38.69 -7.63
CA PRO A 7 8.36 -37.38 -8.13
C PRO A 7 8.25 -36.29 -7.05
N ILE A 8 7.47 -36.52 -5.98
CA ILE A 8 7.35 -35.58 -4.85
C ILE A 8 8.61 -35.66 -3.98
N ALA A 9 9.14 -36.86 -3.73
CA ALA A 9 10.37 -37.04 -2.97
C ALA A 9 11.60 -36.42 -3.68
N TRP A 10 11.65 -36.49 -5.01
CA TRP A 10 12.71 -35.83 -5.80
C TRP A 10 12.59 -34.30 -5.78
N ALA A 11 11.37 -33.75 -5.89
CA ALA A 11 11.13 -32.31 -5.87
C ALA A 11 11.45 -31.66 -4.51
N ARG A 12 11.27 -32.39 -3.39
CA ARG A 12 11.62 -31.92 -2.03
C ARG A 12 13.11 -31.59 -1.86
N ASN A 13 14.00 -32.33 -2.51
CA ASN A 13 15.44 -32.20 -2.29
C ASN A 13 16.14 -31.15 -3.17
N SER A 14 15.43 -30.51 -4.12
CA SER A 14 16.06 -29.51 -5.00
C SER A 14 15.09 -28.47 -5.59
N PRO A 15 14.56 -27.53 -4.77
CA PRO A 15 13.60 -26.51 -5.24
C PRO A 15 14.15 -25.62 -6.36
N ARG A 16 15.44 -25.27 -6.32
CA ARG A 16 16.12 -24.47 -7.35
C ARG A 16 16.32 -25.21 -8.69
N SER A 17 16.11 -26.53 -8.73
CA SER A 17 16.19 -27.35 -9.95
C SER A 17 14.88 -27.33 -10.75
N LEU A 18 13.73 -27.08 -10.10
CA LEU A 18 12.41 -27.17 -10.74
C LEU A 18 12.21 -26.14 -11.85
N SER A 19 12.77 -24.93 -11.71
CA SER A 19 12.75 -23.90 -12.76
C SER A 19 13.63 -24.23 -13.98
N ARG A 20 14.64 -25.13 -13.83
CA ARG A 20 15.44 -25.64 -14.95
C ARG A 20 14.80 -26.84 -15.64
N VAL A 21 14.11 -27.69 -14.88
CA VAL A 21 13.49 -28.93 -15.41
C VAL A 21 12.17 -28.65 -16.13
N TYR A 22 11.38 -27.69 -15.64
CA TYR A 22 10.13 -27.31 -16.29
C TYR A 22 10.32 -26.01 -17.08
N LYS A 23 10.39 -26.14 -18.41
CA LYS A 23 10.40 -24.97 -19.33
C LYS A 23 9.13 -24.12 -19.22
N ASN A 24 8.06 -24.64 -18.62
CA ASN A 24 6.82 -23.92 -18.42
C ASN A 24 6.78 -23.32 -17.00
N PRO A 25 6.86 -22.00 -16.84
CA PRO A 25 6.88 -21.34 -15.54
C PRO A 25 5.60 -21.59 -14.72
N ALA A 26 4.46 -21.85 -15.37
CA ALA A 26 3.22 -22.17 -14.67
C ALA A 26 3.25 -23.55 -13.99
N ILE A 27 3.98 -24.53 -14.55
CA ILE A 27 4.18 -25.84 -13.91
C ILE A 27 5.12 -25.70 -12.70
N ALA A 28 6.20 -24.92 -12.86
CA ALA A 28 7.12 -24.65 -11.75
C ALA A 28 6.40 -23.95 -10.58
N ASN A 29 5.56 -22.94 -10.86
CA ASN A 29 4.77 -22.25 -9.85
C ASN A 29 3.77 -23.18 -9.15
N ALA A 30 3.05 -24.03 -9.89
CA ALA A 30 2.12 -24.99 -9.31
C ALA A 30 2.83 -25.98 -8.36
N PHE A 31 4.01 -26.48 -8.75
CA PHE A 31 4.81 -27.37 -7.90
C PHE A 31 5.37 -26.69 -6.66
N CYS A 32 5.90 -25.46 -6.78
CA CYS A 32 6.35 -24.67 -5.62
C CYS A 32 5.23 -24.51 -4.59
N ILE A 33 4.00 -24.26 -5.04
CA ILE A 33 2.85 -24.08 -4.14
C ILE A 33 2.43 -25.39 -3.47
N ILE A 34 2.45 -26.52 -4.19
CA ILE A 34 2.20 -27.85 -3.59
C ILE A 34 3.25 -28.17 -2.52
N ILE A 35 4.51 -27.79 -2.74
CA ILE A 35 5.59 -27.95 -1.76
C ILE A 35 5.40 -26.99 -0.58
N SER A 36 4.92 -25.76 -0.81
CA SER A 36 4.59 -24.81 0.26
C SER A 36 3.36 -25.20 1.12
N LEU A 37 2.58 -26.21 0.72
CA LEU A 37 1.53 -26.81 1.55
C LEU A 37 2.07 -27.90 2.50
N ASP A 38 3.37 -28.21 2.44
CA ASP A 38 4.04 -29.13 3.36
C ASP A 38 4.24 -28.45 4.74
N PRO A 39 3.74 -29.05 5.84
CA PRO A 39 3.85 -28.48 7.20
C PRO A 39 5.28 -28.14 7.64
N GLN A 40 6.31 -28.82 7.12
CA GLN A 40 7.70 -28.53 7.49
C GLN A 40 8.25 -27.22 6.91
N HIS A 41 7.63 -26.66 5.86
CA HIS A 41 8.05 -25.38 5.29
C HIS A 41 7.47 -24.17 6.07
N HIS A 42 6.60 -24.43 7.05
CA HIS A 42 5.86 -23.40 7.78
C HIS A 42 6.77 -22.49 8.64
N ASP A 43 7.85 -23.03 9.20
CA ASP A 43 8.74 -22.29 10.12
C ASP A 43 9.44 -21.09 9.44
N HIS A 44 9.90 -21.26 8.19
CA HIS A 44 10.56 -20.17 7.46
C HIS A 44 9.58 -19.05 7.06
N HIS A 45 8.29 -19.37 6.88
CA HIS A 45 7.26 -18.39 6.54
C HIS A 45 6.80 -17.57 7.74
N GLN A 46 6.65 -18.19 8.92
CA GLN A 46 6.47 -17.42 10.15
C GLN A 46 7.66 -16.49 10.41
N GLN A 47 8.87 -16.90 9.97
CA GLN A 47 10.06 -16.08 10.14
C GLN A 47 10.00 -14.74 9.39
N LEU A 48 9.42 -14.73 8.19
CA LEU A 48 9.22 -13.53 7.38
C LEU A 48 8.24 -12.54 8.02
N ALA A 49 7.15 -13.04 8.58
CA ALA A 49 6.07 -12.23 9.12
C ALA A 49 6.46 -11.49 10.41
N TRP A 50 7.29 -12.08 11.27
CA TRP A 50 7.77 -11.39 12.48
C TRP A 50 8.84 -10.36 12.15
N ALA A 51 9.67 -10.60 11.14
CA ALA A 51 10.80 -9.73 10.81
C ALA A 51 10.36 -8.42 10.15
N THR A 52 9.21 -8.41 9.46
CA THR A 52 8.66 -7.21 8.82
C THR A 52 7.16 -7.09 9.12
N PRO A 53 6.77 -6.42 10.22
CA PRO A 53 5.36 -6.29 10.57
C PRO A 53 4.60 -5.54 9.47
N LEU A 54 3.43 -6.05 9.11
CA LEU A 54 2.57 -5.42 8.12
C LEU A 54 2.12 -4.04 8.63
N PRO A 55 2.25 -2.96 7.84
CA PRO A 55 1.74 -1.65 8.21
C PRO A 55 0.23 -1.71 8.51
N GLY A 56 -0.22 -0.88 9.46
CA GLY A 56 -1.63 -0.83 9.86
C GLY A 56 -2.51 -0.16 8.81
N ILE A 57 -3.76 -0.62 8.69
CA ILE A 57 -4.82 0.08 7.96
C ILE A 57 -5.51 1.02 8.95
N HIS A 58 -5.50 2.32 8.65
CA HIS A 58 -5.99 3.40 9.53
C HIS A 58 -6.76 4.44 8.72
N GLY A 59 -7.57 5.27 9.39
CA GLY A 59 -8.40 6.30 8.76
C GLY A 59 -9.89 6.10 9.04
N ASP A 60 -10.69 7.09 8.67
CA ASP A 60 -12.14 7.09 8.91
C ASP A 60 -12.85 5.98 8.12
N ASP A 61 -12.35 5.67 6.91
CA ASP A 61 -12.89 4.62 6.03
C ASP A 61 -12.26 3.23 6.27
N ALA A 62 -11.44 3.05 7.32
CA ALA A 62 -10.64 1.84 7.50
C ALA A 62 -11.47 0.56 7.59
N ASN A 63 -12.65 0.61 8.20
CA ASN A 63 -13.52 -0.55 8.33
C ASN A 63 -14.11 -0.99 6.99
N ASP A 64 -14.59 -0.02 6.19
CA ASP A 64 -15.14 -0.29 4.85
C ASP A 64 -14.06 -0.80 3.91
N LEU A 65 -12.87 -0.22 4.01
CA LEU A 65 -11.69 -0.63 3.26
C LEU A 65 -11.28 -2.07 3.60
N ILE A 66 -11.19 -2.42 4.89
CA ILE A 66 -10.90 -3.79 5.35
C ILE A 66 -11.95 -4.76 4.81
N LEU A 67 -13.23 -4.42 4.91
CA LEU A 67 -14.31 -5.27 4.42
C LEU A 67 -14.18 -5.53 2.92
N ASP A 68 -13.91 -4.50 2.14
CA ASP A 68 -13.77 -4.62 0.68
C ASP A 68 -12.55 -5.43 0.26
N ILE A 69 -11.42 -5.26 0.94
CA ILE A 69 -10.19 -6.00 0.65
C ILE A 69 -10.39 -7.50 0.89
N TYR A 70 -11.03 -7.86 2.01
CA TYR A 70 -11.19 -9.27 2.40
C TYR A 70 -12.40 -9.95 1.77
N THR A 71 -13.23 -9.22 1.02
CA THR A 71 -14.41 -9.74 0.33
C THR A 71 -14.15 -9.85 -1.16
N HIS A 72 -14.23 -11.07 -1.71
CA HIS A 72 -14.05 -11.27 -3.15
C HIS A 72 -15.16 -10.55 -3.95
N PRO A 73 -14.85 -9.94 -5.13
CA PRO A 73 -15.82 -9.21 -5.96
C PRO A 73 -17.11 -9.96 -6.28
N SER A 74 -17.07 -11.29 -6.36
CA SER A 74 -18.26 -12.11 -6.65
C SER A 74 -19.17 -12.37 -5.45
N LEU A 75 -18.78 -11.99 -4.24
CA LEU A 75 -19.63 -12.07 -3.03
C LEU A 75 -20.46 -10.80 -2.84
N PHE A 76 -20.12 -9.71 -3.52
CA PHE A 76 -20.96 -8.53 -3.53
C PHE A 76 -22.29 -8.89 -4.17
N SER A 77 -23.37 -8.48 -3.51
CA SER A 77 -24.73 -8.72 -3.99
C SER A 77 -24.85 -8.21 -5.41
N HIS A 78 -25.63 -8.89 -6.26
CA HIS A 78 -25.79 -8.55 -7.70
C HIS A 78 -26.21 -7.09 -7.98
N ASN A 79 -26.65 -6.37 -6.93
CA ASN A 79 -27.07 -4.97 -6.98
C ASN A 79 -25.95 -3.96 -6.69
N ALA A 80 -24.81 -4.37 -6.12
CA ALA A 80 -23.65 -3.50 -5.91
C ALA A 80 -22.76 -3.59 -7.15
N SER A 81 -22.59 -2.47 -7.86
CA SER A 81 -21.73 -2.44 -9.04
C SER A 81 -20.27 -2.60 -8.60
N PRO A 82 -19.50 -3.54 -9.17
CA PRO A 82 -18.05 -3.64 -8.93
C PRO A 82 -17.30 -2.33 -9.28
N ASP A 83 -17.91 -1.51 -10.13
CA ASP A 83 -17.38 -0.23 -10.60
C ASP A 83 -17.90 0.97 -9.77
N GLU A 84 -18.70 0.72 -8.72
CA GLU A 84 -19.13 1.79 -7.82
C GLU A 84 -17.91 2.38 -7.09
N LEU A 85 -17.74 3.69 -7.22
CA LEU A 85 -16.65 4.42 -6.58
C LEU A 85 -17.10 4.87 -5.20
N LYS A 86 -16.53 4.26 -4.15
CA LYS A 86 -16.71 4.74 -2.79
C LYS A 86 -15.96 6.05 -2.57
N PRO A 87 -16.50 6.97 -1.74
CA PRO A 87 -15.79 8.18 -1.36
C PRO A 87 -14.44 7.82 -0.73
N GLY A 88 -13.40 8.60 -1.01
CA GLY A 88 -12.04 8.32 -0.56
C GLY A 88 -11.27 7.43 -1.55
N TYR A 89 -11.28 6.11 -1.32
CA TYR A 89 -10.39 5.17 -2.04
C TYR A 89 -10.94 4.66 -3.38
N GLY A 90 -12.23 4.89 -3.69
CA GLY A 90 -12.85 4.40 -4.92
C GLY A 90 -13.23 2.92 -4.83
N ASN A 91 -12.48 2.04 -5.49
CA ASN A 91 -12.78 0.61 -5.54
C ASN A 91 -11.51 -0.25 -5.44
N THR A 92 -11.69 -1.55 -5.23
CA THR A 92 -10.59 -2.51 -5.08
C THR A 92 -9.71 -2.61 -6.32
N GLN A 93 -10.24 -2.34 -7.52
CA GLN A 93 -9.45 -2.34 -8.75
C GLN A 93 -8.43 -1.19 -8.79
N ARG A 94 -8.83 0.01 -8.36
CA ARG A 94 -7.92 1.16 -8.23
C ARG A 94 -6.85 0.90 -7.19
N LEU A 95 -7.22 0.28 -6.07
CA LEU A 95 -6.26 -0.13 -5.04
C LEU A 95 -5.27 -1.16 -5.56
N ALA A 96 -5.73 -2.17 -6.31
CA ALA A 96 -4.84 -3.15 -6.93
C ALA A 96 -3.82 -2.48 -7.86
N GLU A 97 -4.28 -1.58 -8.73
CA GLU A 97 -3.38 -0.86 -9.64
C GLU A 97 -2.36 0.00 -8.87
N LEU A 98 -2.80 0.75 -7.85
CA LEU A 98 -1.90 1.50 -6.98
C LEU A 98 -0.85 0.60 -6.33
N GLY A 99 -1.27 -0.55 -5.79
CA GLY A 99 -0.38 -1.51 -5.16
C GLY A 99 0.66 -2.09 -6.11
N VAL A 100 0.28 -2.41 -7.36
CA VAL A 100 1.22 -2.86 -8.39
C VAL A 100 2.31 -1.83 -8.63
N GLN A 101 1.94 -0.55 -8.77
CA GLN A 101 2.91 0.52 -9.04
C GLN A 101 3.86 0.74 -7.85
N VAL A 102 3.35 0.75 -6.62
CA VAL A 102 4.16 0.93 -5.41
C VAL A 102 5.11 -0.24 -5.21
N LEU A 103 4.64 -1.47 -5.40
CA LEU A 103 5.48 -2.67 -5.24
C LEU A 103 6.60 -2.70 -6.29
N ARG A 104 6.30 -2.33 -7.55
CA ARG A 104 7.30 -2.19 -8.61
C ARG A 104 8.32 -1.09 -8.33
N LEU A 105 7.87 0.06 -7.82
CA LEU A 105 8.77 1.15 -7.42
C LEU A 105 9.75 0.67 -6.35
N ALA A 106 9.24 0.04 -5.30
CA ALA A 106 10.06 -0.49 -4.22
C ALA A 106 11.05 -1.55 -4.71
N ALA A 107 10.62 -2.49 -5.56
CA ALA A 107 11.49 -3.53 -6.09
C ALA A 107 12.56 -2.96 -7.04
N THR A 108 12.20 -1.96 -7.85
CA THR A 108 13.14 -1.24 -8.70
C THR A 108 14.19 -0.53 -7.86
N GLN A 109 13.77 0.20 -6.81
CA GLN A 109 14.68 0.91 -5.90
C GLN A 109 15.63 -0.06 -5.16
N TYR A 110 15.09 -1.19 -4.69
CA TYR A 110 15.87 -2.25 -4.04
C TYR A 110 16.94 -2.80 -4.98
N TYR A 111 16.57 -3.21 -6.20
CA TYR A 111 17.53 -3.77 -7.16
C TYR A 111 18.47 -2.74 -7.78
N PHE A 112 18.06 -1.49 -7.87
CA PHE A 112 18.92 -0.40 -8.33
C PHE A 112 20.03 -0.11 -7.33
N SER A 113 19.76 -0.26 -6.03
CA SER A 113 20.72 -0.08 -4.95
C SER A 113 21.59 -1.33 -4.70
N TYR A 114 21.36 -2.41 -5.46
CA TYR A 114 22.00 -3.70 -5.28
C TYR A 114 23.38 -3.76 -5.95
N HIS A 115 24.32 -4.50 -5.35
CA HIS A 115 25.63 -4.77 -5.93
C HIS A 115 25.85 -6.26 -6.19
N PRO A 116 26.35 -6.66 -7.38
CA PRO A 116 26.79 -5.82 -8.50
C PRO A 116 25.62 -5.16 -9.28
N LEU A 117 25.92 -4.05 -9.95
CA LEU A 117 24.95 -3.28 -10.74
C LEU A 117 24.33 -4.14 -11.85
N LEU A 118 23.01 -4.11 -11.94
CA LEU A 118 22.23 -4.82 -12.95
C LEU A 118 22.09 -3.97 -14.22
N LYS A 119 22.00 -4.62 -15.39
CA LYS A 119 21.61 -3.93 -16.62
C LYS A 119 20.13 -3.56 -16.59
N ALA A 120 19.71 -2.59 -17.39
CA ALA A 120 18.32 -2.13 -17.43
C ALA A 120 17.30 -3.25 -17.71
N ASN A 121 17.60 -4.17 -18.63
CA ASN A 121 16.72 -5.31 -18.92
C ASN A 121 16.68 -6.32 -17.78
N GLU A 122 17.82 -6.58 -17.13
CA GLU A 122 17.91 -7.47 -15.96
C GLU A 122 17.16 -6.89 -14.77
N LEU A 123 17.23 -5.57 -14.55
CA LEU A 123 16.48 -4.84 -13.53
C LEU A 123 14.97 -5.01 -13.71
N VAL A 124 14.47 -4.82 -14.94
CA VAL A 124 13.04 -5.01 -15.25
C VAL A 124 12.61 -6.45 -15.02
N THR A 125 13.40 -7.43 -15.51
CA THR A 125 13.10 -8.85 -15.30
C THR A 125 13.06 -9.21 -13.82
N LYS A 126 14.07 -8.84 -13.04
CA LYS A 126 14.08 -9.10 -11.59
C LYS A 126 12.96 -8.40 -10.85
N THR A 127 12.63 -7.16 -11.23
CA THR A 127 11.50 -6.43 -10.65
C THR A 127 10.19 -7.19 -10.89
N LEU A 128 9.94 -7.68 -12.11
CA LEU A 128 8.75 -8.47 -12.41
C LEU A 128 8.75 -9.82 -11.69
N GLU A 129 9.88 -10.52 -11.64
CA GLU A 129 10.01 -11.80 -10.93
C GLU A 129 9.75 -11.67 -9.42
N MET A 130 10.25 -10.59 -8.79
CA MET A 130 10.04 -10.34 -7.36
C MET A 130 8.61 -9.90 -7.07
N THR A 131 8.00 -9.09 -7.94
CA THR A 131 6.68 -8.51 -7.70
C THR A 131 5.51 -9.38 -8.17
N SER A 132 5.73 -10.57 -8.71
CA SER A 132 4.67 -11.46 -9.23
C SER A 132 4.92 -12.93 -8.91
N GLY A 133 3.96 -13.79 -9.25
CA GLY A 133 4.09 -15.24 -9.19
C GLY A 133 4.26 -15.79 -7.77
N ALA A 134 5.16 -16.77 -7.64
CA ALA A 134 5.31 -17.56 -6.41
C ALA A 134 5.66 -16.71 -5.18
N LYS A 135 6.42 -15.62 -5.33
CA LYS A 135 6.83 -14.75 -4.22
C LYS A 135 5.66 -14.07 -3.54
N VAL A 136 4.70 -13.57 -4.31
CA VAL A 136 3.48 -12.98 -3.77
C VAL A 136 2.69 -14.01 -2.95
N HIS A 137 2.63 -15.27 -3.40
CA HIS A 137 1.97 -16.34 -2.66
C HIS A 137 2.70 -16.73 -1.37
N GLU A 138 4.03 -16.70 -1.36
CA GLU A 138 4.87 -16.92 -0.18
C GLU A 138 4.58 -15.84 0.87
N TRP A 139 4.48 -14.57 0.47
CA TRP A 139 4.17 -13.46 1.38
C TRP A 139 2.73 -13.51 1.90
N LEU A 140 1.76 -13.83 1.05
CA LEU A 140 0.38 -14.03 1.48
C LEU A 140 0.25 -15.15 2.52
N ASN A 141 1.08 -16.20 2.41
CA ASN A 141 1.16 -17.27 3.41
C ASN A 141 1.82 -16.79 4.70
N ALA A 142 2.97 -16.13 4.59
CA ALA A 142 3.71 -15.61 5.74
C ALA A 142 2.82 -14.72 6.63
N TYR A 143 2.08 -13.79 6.03
CA TYR A 143 1.18 -12.89 6.76
C TYR A 143 -0.19 -13.49 7.11
N GLU A 144 -0.41 -14.79 6.84
CA GLU A 144 -1.69 -15.48 7.06
C GLU A 144 -2.89 -14.80 6.35
N LEU A 145 -2.63 -14.07 5.26
CA LEU A 145 -3.63 -13.28 4.56
C LEU A 145 -4.57 -14.14 3.72
N LYS A 146 -4.16 -15.35 3.35
CA LYS A 146 -5.01 -16.29 2.61
C LYS A 146 -6.20 -16.77 3.44
N GLY A 147 -6.03 -16.93 4.75
CA GLY A 147 -7.11 -17.35 5.65
C GLY A 147 -8.16 -16.28 5.90
N LYS A 148 -7.80 -15.01 5.70
CA LYS A 148 -8.69 -13.86 5.86
C LYS A 148 -9.50 -13.55 4.60
N PHE A 149 -9.06 -14.04 3.44
CA PHE A 149 -9.74 -13.77 2.18
C PHE A 149 -10.97 -14.67 2.02
N SER A 150 -12.15 -14.05 1.95
CA SER A 150 -13.40 -14.77 1.76
C SER A 150 -13.61 -15.05 0.27
N LEU A 151 -13.29 -16.27 -0.13
CA LEU A 151 -13.55 -16.77 -1.48
C LEU A 151 -14.91 -17.49 -1.54
N PRO A 152 -15.64 -17.40 -2.68
CA PRO A 152 -16.75 -18.29 -2.94
C PRO A 152 -16.31 -19.76 -2.93
N LEU A 153 -17.18 -20.65 -2.45
CA LEU A 153 -16.96 -22.10 -2.37
C LEU A 153 -16.52 -22.72 -3.71
N GLU A 154 -16.93 -22.14 -4.83
CA GLU A 154 -16.57 -22.58 -6.19
C GLU A 154 -15.09 -22.37 -6.53
N ILE A 155 -14.42 -21.41 -5.88
CA ILE A 155 -13.00 -21.07 -6.10
C ILE A 155 -12.16 -21.52 -4.89
N SER A 156 -12.64 -22.49 -4.12
CA SER A 156 -11.88 -23.05 -3.01
C SER A 156 -10.62 -23.77 -3.52
N PRO A 157 -9.45 -23.56 -2.90
CA PRO A 157 -8.22 -24.32 -3.21
C PRO A 157 -8.43 -25.83 -3.16
N MET A 158 -9.34 -26.31 -2.31
CA MET A 158 -9.69 -27.73 -2.21
C MET A 158 -10.48 -28.24 -3.42
N HIS A 159 -11.37 -27.44 -4.01
CA HIS A 159 -12.04 -27.81 -5.25
C HIS A 159 -11.05 -27.91 -6.39
N ILE A 160 -10.15 -26.95 -6.47
CA ILE A 160 -9.10 -26.86 -7.48
C ILE A 160 -8.11 -28.03 -7.35
N LEU A 161 -7.66 -28.34 -6.12
CA LEU A 161 -6.78 -29.48 -5.84
C LEU A 161 -7.49 -30.82 -6.11
N ARG A 162 -8.75 -30.97 -5.70
CA ARG A 162 -9.54 -32.17 -5.96
C ARG A 162 -9.73 -32.39 -7.47
N TYR A 163 -10.00 -31.32 -8.22
CA TYR A 163 -10.13 -31.36 -9.67
C TYR A 163 -8.81 -31.75 -10.36
N ALA A 164 -7.69 -31.18 -9.91
CA ALA A 164 -6.36 -31.51 -10.42
C ALA A 164 -5.93 -32.95 -10.12
N MET A 165 -6.28 -33.48 -8.95
CA MET A 165 -5.98 -34.86 -8.58
C MET A 165 -6.82 -35.88 -9.36
N THR A 166 -8.06 -35.53 -9.72
CA THR A 166 -8.95 -36.44 -10.46
C THR A 166 -8.71 -36.39 -11.97
N HIS A 167 -8.19 -35.29 -12.52
CA HIS A 167 -7.97 -35.13 -13.96
C HIS A 167 -6.48 -35.21 -14.32
N SER A 168 -6.08 -36.38 -14.83
CA SER A 168 -4.68 -36.76 -15.06
C SER A 168 -3.92 -35.86 -16.07
N ARG A 169 -2.85 -35.25 -15.57
CA ARG A 169 -1.56 -34.86 -16.19
C ARG A 169 -1.45 -33.88 -17.37
N SER A 170 -2.51 -33.44 -18.05
CA SER A 170 -2.32 -32.49 -19.19
C SER A 170 -3.18 -31.23 -19.17
N VAL A 171 -4.28 -31.20 -18.40
CA VAL A 171 -5.23 -30.07 -18.40
C VAL A 171 -4.91 -29.00 -17.34
N CYS A 172 -4.12 -29.35 -16.32
CA CYS A 172 -3.93 -28.54 -15.10
C CYS A 172 -3.31 -27.13 -15.28
N VAL A 173 -2.56 -26.86 -16.35
CA VAL A 173 -1.75 -25.61 -16.37
C VAL A 173 -2.56 -24.40 -16.84
N ARG A 174 -3.50 -24.59 -17.79
CA ARG A 174 -4.27 -23.47 -18.34
C ARG A 174 -5.35 -22.98 -17.38
N GLU A 175 -6.00 -23.88 -16.64
CA GLU A 175 -7.13 -23.53 -15.78
C GLU A 175 -6.74 -22.98 -14.41
N PHE A 176 -5.49 -23.16 -13.98
CA PHE A 176 -5.01 -22.65 -12.67
C PHE A 176 -4.51 -21.21 -12.70
N THR A 177 -4.17 -20.70 -13.88
CA THR A 177 -3.66 -19.33 -14.03
C THR A 177 -4.59 -18.22 -13.52
N PRO A 178 -5.94 -18.32 -13.63
CA PRO A 178 -6.84 -17.30 -13.10
C PRO A 178 -6.78 -17.19 -11.57
N PHE A 179 -6.69 -18.32 -10.86
CA PHE A 179 -6.63 -18.32 -9.39
C PHE A 179 -5.36 -17.63 -8.87
N PHE A 180 -4.21 -17.94 -9.46
CA PHE A 180 -2.95 -17.31 -9.06
C PHE A 180 -2.96 -15.80 -9.35
N LYS A 181 -3.48 -15.40 -10.51
CA LYS A 181 -3.66 -13.98 -10.83
C LYS A 181 -4.61 -13.27 -9.87
N GLU A 182 -5.67 -13.94 -9.41
CA GLU A 182 -6.60 -13.36 -8.45
C GLU A 182 -5.95 -13.17 -7.07
N MET A 183 -5.14 -14.13 -6.62
CA MET A 183 -4.39 -13.99 -5.38
C MET A 183 -3.30 -12.92 -5.47
N GLU A 184 -2.61 -12.80 -6.61
CA GLU A 184 -1.70 -11.68 -6.88
C GLU A 184 -2.43 -10.34 -6.79
N ARG A 185 -3.57 -10.23 -7.48
CA ARG A 185 -4.43 -9.05 -7.45
C ARG A 185 -4.85 -8.71 -6.02
N TYR A 186 -5.27 -9.70 -5.23
CA TYR A 186 -5.61 -9.53 -3.82
C TYR A 186 -4.45 -8.97 -3.00
N PHE A 187 -3.23 -9.49 -3.19
CA PHE A 187 -2.04 -8.92 -2.53
C PHE A 187 -1.80 -7.47 -2.97
N TYR A 188 -1.91 -7.16 -4.26
CA TYR A 188 -1.76 -5.79 -4.74
C TYR A 188 -2.84 -4.87 -4.15
N THR A 189 -4.09 -5.32 -4.01
CA THR A 189 -5.16 -4.55 -3.36
C THR A 189 -4.78 -4.21 -1.91
N ILE A 190 -4.19 -5.15 -1.17
CA ILE A 190 -3.68 -4.89 0.18
C ILE A 190 -2.58 -3.83 0.14
N VAL A 191 -1.57 -3.97 -0.72
CA VAL A 191 -0.47 -2.99 -0.83
C VAL A 191 -1.00 -1.60 -1.20
N GLY A 192 -1.97 -1.52 -2.10
CA GLY A 192 -2.64 -0.27 -2.45
C GLY A 192 -3.39 0.34 -1.27
N ALA A 193 -4.11 -0.48 -0.50
CA ALA A 193 -4.80 -0.03 0.70
C ALA A 193 -3.83 0.48 1.78
N LEU A 194 -2.70 -0.21 1.98
CA LEU A 194 -1.63 0.25 2.86
C LEU A 194 -1.09 1.59 2.39
N THR A 195 -0.90 1.78 1.08
CA THR A 195 -0.42 3.04 0.50
C THR A 195 -1.45 4.16 0.64
N TYR A 196 -2.74 3.84 0.58
CA TYR A 196 -3.80 4.82 0.82
C TYR A 196 -3.84 5.26 2.29
N CYS A 197 -3.65 4.34 3.23
CA CYS A 197 -3.76 4.62 4.67
C CYS A 197 -2.47 5.20 5.28
N ASN A 198 -1.33 4.95 4.65
CA ASN A 198 -0.01 5.32 5.15
C ASN A 198 0.70 6.23 4.15
N ASN A 199 1.78 6.88 4.56
CA ASN A 199 2.65 7.55 3.60
C ASN A 199 3.29 6.49 2.67
N ALA A 200 3.31 6.76 1.35
CA ALA A 200 3.91 5.86 0.36
C ALA A 200 5.36 5.45 0.72
N ALA A 201 6.14 6.35 1.33
CA ALA A 201 7.49 6.06 1.80
C ALA A 201 7.55 4.93 2.84
N VAL A 202 6.56 4.85 3.74
CA VAL A 202 6.47 3.80 4.77
C VAL A 202 6.22 2.44 4.10
N VAL A 203 5.33 2.39 3.11
CA VAL A 203 5.01 1.15 2.39
C VAL A 203 6.16 0.71 1.50
N VAL A 204 6.84 1.66 0.84
CA VAL A 204 8.05 1.36 0.06
C VAL A 204 9.16 0.80 0.95
N ALA A 205 9.42 1.42 2.11
CA ALA A 205 10.41 0.93 3.06
C ALA A 205 10.08 -0.49 3.56
N TRP A 206 8.82 -0.73 3.93
CA TRP A 206 8.34 -2.07 4.31
C TRP A 206 8.55 -3.10 3.18
N ALA A 207 8.19 -2.76 1.95
CA ALA A 207 8.37 -3.64 0.79
C ALA A 207 9.85 -3.94 0.52
N ILE A 208 10.75 -2.95 0.65
CA ILE A 208 12.20 -3.15 0.54
C ILE A 208 12.70 -4.15 1.59
N SER A 209 12.27 -4.02 2.86
CA SER A 209 12.61 -4.98 3.90
C SER A 209 12.10 -6.38 3.58
N LEU A 210 10.89 -6.48 3.03
CA LEU A 210 10.30 -7.75 2.58
C LEU A 210 11.13 -8.42 1.48
N PHE A 211 11.63 -7.63 0.50
CA PHE A 211 12.49 -8.14 -0.58
C PHE A 211 13.87 -8.58 -0.08
N SER A 212 14.48 -7.80 0.83
CA SER A 212 15.77 -8.16 1.43
C SER A 212 15.71 -9.51 2.14
N LEU A 213 14.62 -9.77 2.88
CA LEU A 213 14.40 -11.07 3.53
C LEU A 213 14.18 -12.18 2.50
N ALA A 214 13.43 -11.91 1.42
CA ALA A 214 13.16 -12.89 0.37
C ALA A 214 14.43 -13.33 -0.38
N ASP A 215 15.40 -12.43 -0.56
CA ASP A 215 16.71 -12.72 -1.16
C ASP A 215 17.74 -13.28 -0.16
N GLY A 216 17.38 -13.34 1.14
CA GLY A 216 18.28 -13.79 2.20
C GLY A 216 19.42 -12.83 2.49
N VAL A 217 19.30 -11.57 2.07
CA VAL A 217 20.26 -10.51 2.38
C VAL A 217 20.02 -10.09 3.82
N LYS A 218 20.99 -10.39 4.70
CA LYS A 218 20.99 -9.83 6.04
C LYS A 218 21.21 -8.32 5.90
N ILE A 219 20.20 -7.54 6.28
CA ILE A 219 20.39 -6.11 6.50
C ILE A 219 21.33 -6.04 7.69
N GLU A 220 22.62 -5.82 7.47
CA GLU A 220 23.52 -5.45 8.54
C GLU A 220 23.01 -4.09 9.06
N ASP A 221 22.72 -3.99 10.36
CA ASP A 221 22.09 -2.83 11.02
C ASP A 221 22.85 -1.48 10.86
N GLY A 222 23.92 -1.45 10.04
CA GLY A 222 24.88 -0.37 9.96
C GLY A 222 24.70 0.68 8.85
N ASP A 223 23.86 0.48 7.83
CA ASP A 223 23.90 1.33 6.62
C ASP A 223 22.57 1.98 6.18
N ALA A 224 21.52 1.90 7.01
CA ALA A 224 20.23 2.54 6.72
C ALA A 224 20.22 4.08 6.90
N THR A 225 21.39 4.70 7.10
CA THR A 225 21.55 6.17 7.06
C THR A 225 21.94 6.65 5.66
N MET A 226 21.18 6.24 4.64
CA MET A 226 21.13 6.96 3.36
C MET A 226 20.19 8.18 3.43
N ALA A 227 20.20 8.87 4.58
CA ALA A 227 19.66 10.21 4.69
C ALA A 227 20.67 11.16 4.04
N GLU A 228 20.46 11.42 2.76
CA GLU A 228 20.68 12.73 2.14
C GLU A 228 22.03 13.38 2.49
N ALA A 229 23.13 12.76 2.08
CA ALA A 229 24.33 13.55 1.82
C ALA A 229 23.97 14.55 0.70
N PRO A 230 24.10 15.87 0.92
CA PRO A 230 23.80 16.84 -0.13
C PRO A 230 24.61 16.48 -1.37
N PRO A 231 23.99 16.45 -2.56
CA PRO A 231 24.70 16.09 -3.78
C PRO A 231 25.95 16.97 -3.91
N PRO A 232 27.12 16.39 -4.26
CA PRO A 232 28.33 17.17 -4.49
C PRO A 232 27.97 18.29 -5.45
N GLY A 233 28.08 19.53 -4.97
CA GLY A 233 27.59 20.71 -5.66
C GLY A 233 28.14 20.77 -7.07
N TYR A 234 27.33 20.40 -8.05
CA TYR A 234 27.66 20.63 -9.44
C TYR A 234 27.75 22.15 -9.61
N PRO A 235 28.89 22.69 -10.05
CA PRO A 235 28.99 24.11 -10.33
C PRO A 235 27.90 24.47 -11.33
N ALA A 236 27.06 25.43 -10.97
CA ALA A 236 25.97 25.88 -11.82
C ALA A 236 26.53 26.21 -13.21
N PRO A 237 25.95 25.65 -14.30
CA PRO A 237 26.35 26.03 -15.64
C PRO A 237 26.20 27.54 -15.82
N PRO A 238 27.16 28.22 -16.46
CA PRO A 238 27.10 29.66 -16.66
C PRO A 238 25.80 30.03 -17.39
N LEU A 239 25.01 30.89 -16.76
CA LEU A 239 23.79 31.47 -17.32
C LEU A 239 24.11 32.12 -18.67
N PRO A 240 23.41 31.75 -19.76
CA PRO A 240 23.49 32.49 -21.02
C PRO A 240 23.08 33.94 -20.77
N GLY A 241 24.00 34.87 -21.03
CA GLY A 241 23.74 36.30 -20.93
C GLY A 241 22.68 36.72 -21.94
N TYR A 242 21.45 36.95 -21.47
CA TYR A 242 20.42 37.60 -22.26
C TYR A 242 20.76 39.08 -22.37
N SER A 243 21.36 39.44 -23.49
CA SER A 243 21.50 40.82 -23.95
C SER A 243 20.12 41.45 -24.12
N ASN A 244 19.88 42.46 -23.29
CA ASN A 244 18.74 43.34 -23.26
C ASN A 244 18.71 44.20 -24.53
N ALA A 245 17.68 44.05 -25.38
CA ALA A 245 17.42 44.94 -26.50
C ALA A 245 15.91 45.03 -26.78
N GLY A 246 15.40 46.26 -26.74
CA GLY A 246 14.32 46.68 -27.64
C GLY A 246 12.88 46.56 -27.15
N SER A 247 12.41 47.67 -26.59
CA SER A 247 11.04 48.18 -26.70
C SER A 247 10.15 47.60 -27.80
N ASN A 248 8.95 47.12 -27.46
CA ASN A 248 7.76 47.41 -28.24
C ASN A 248 6.45 47.26 -27.45
N GLN A 249 5.67 48.34 -27.44
CA GLN A 249 4.26 48.38 -27.04
C GLN A 249 3.43 47.56 -28.04
N GLY A 250 2.41 46.82 -27.59
CA GLY A 250 1.48 46.17 -28.51
C GLY A 250 0.43 45.25 -27.90
N GLN A 251 -0.70 45.85 -27.53
CA GLN A 251 -2.09 45.36 -27.64
C GLN A 251 -2.53 44.06 -26.93
N SER A 252 -3.49 44.24 -26.03
CA SER A 252 -4.36 43.22 -25.43
C SER A 252 -5.48 42.79 -26.40
N PRO A 253 -5.86 41.51 -26.47
CA PRO A 253 -7.04 41.08 -27.21
C PRO A 253 -8.35 41.32 -26.42
N PRO A 254 -9.48 41.61 -27.12
CA PRO A 254 -10.76 41.93 -26.50
C PRO A 254 -11.52 40.67 -26.04
N SER A 255 -12.18 40.77 -24.89
CA SER A 255 -13.13 39.79 -24.35
C SER A 255 -14.44 39.78 -25.15
N PRO A 256 -15.06 38.61 -25.39
CA PRO A 256 -16.43 38.54 -25.87
C PRO A 256 -17.41 38.78 -24.72
N ALA A 257 -18.25 39.80 -24.87
CA ALA A 257 -19.44 40.00 -24.07
C ALA A 257 -20.56 39.08 -24.58
N HIS A 258 -21.13 38.26 -23.70
CA HIS A 258 -22.47 37.71 -23.88
C HIS A 258 -23.29 37.86 -22.60
N SER A 259 -24.50 38.31 -22.84
CA SER A 259 -25.49 38.86 -21.94
C SER A 259 -26.51 37.82 -21.46
N ASP A 260 -27.06 38.13 -20.27
CA ASP A 260 -28.40 37.85 -19.77
C ASP A 260 -28.89 36.40 -19.56
N GLY A 261 -29.00 36.08 -18.26
CA GLY A 261 -30.33 36.00 -17.64
C GLY A 261 -30.98 34.63 -17.54
N ARG A 262 -30.93 34.02 -16.35
CA ARG A 262 -32.06 33.30 -15.73
C ARG A 262 -31.79 32.98 -14.26
N SER A 263 -32.66 33.51 -13.41
CA SER A 263 -32.75 33.24 -11.97
C SER A 263 -33.44 31.90 -11.71
N ALA A 264 -32.87 31.08 -10.82
CA ALA A 264 -33.63 30.16 -9.96
C ALA A 264 -32.77 29.76 -8.72
N PRO A 265 -33.38 29.61 -7.53
CA PRO A 265 -32.67 29.37 -6.27
C PRO A 265 -32.68 27.88 -5.88
N GLY A 266 -31.66 27.44 -5.12
CA GLY A 266 -31.81 26.29 -4.23
C GLY A 266 -30.60 25.38 -4.09
N GLY A 267 -30.00 25.40 -2.88
CA GLY A 267 -29.43 24.19 -2.26
C GLY A 267 -28.04 23.74 -2.72
N GLY A 268 -27.01 24.58 -2.52
CA GLY A 268 -25.63 24.13 -2.62
C GLY A 268 -25.23 23.29 -1.40
N SER A 269 -25.28 21.97 -1.50
CA SER A 269 -24.46 21.08 -0.67
C SER A 269 -23.02 21.22 -1.13
N GLN A 270 -22.18 21.89 -0.33
CA GLN A 270 -20.74 21.90 -0.51
C GLN A 270 -20.23 20.46 -0.45
N GLU A 271 -19.76 19.93 -1.58
CA GLU A 271 -19.05 18.66 -1.61
C GLU A 271 -17.70 18.80 -0.87
N PRO A 272 -17.35 17.88 0.05
CA PRO A 272 -16.11 17.96 0.80
C PRO A 272 -14.94 17.61 -0.12
N MET A 273 -14.07 18.60 -0.33
CA MET A 273 -12.76 18.42 -0.95
C MET A 273 -11.94 17.34 -0.20
N PRO A 274 -11.12 16.53 -0.91
CA PRO A 274 -10.28 15.52 -0.29
C PRO A 274 -9.32 16.15 0.72
N SER A 275 -9.37 15.62 1.94
CA SER A 275 -8.94 16.32 3.14
C SER A 275 -7.45 16.17 3.39
N ILE A 276 -6.67 17.26 3.19
CA ILE A 276 -5.29 17.44 3.72
C ILE A 276 -5.21 17.17 5.25
N MET A 277 -6.37 17.07 5.93
CA MET A 277 -6.50 16.87 7.37
C MET A 277 -5.82 15.61 7.94
N ASN A 278 -5.46 14.60 7.15
CA ASN A 278 -4.83 13.38 7.71
C ASN A 278 -3.31 13.47 7.92
N VAL A 279 -2.64 14.53 7.44
CA VAL A 279 -1.17 14.70 7.63
C VAL A 279 -0.84 15.49 8.92
N ILE A 280 -1.82 16.18 9.51
CA ILE A 280 -1.61 17.08 10.65
C ILE A 280 -1.62 16.26 11.95
N SER A 281 -0.43 15.82 12.38
CA SER A 281 -0.23 15.12 13.65
C SER A 281 0.00 16.10 14.82
N VAL A 282 -0.21 15.64 16.06
CA VAL A 282 0.12 16.41 17.28
C VAL A 282 1.58 16.88 17.27
N ALA A 283 2.51 16.05 16.79
CA ALA A 283 3.92 16.40 16.70
C ALA A 283 4.17 17.58 15.75
N TYR A 284 3.51 17.57 14.59
CA TYR A 284 3.62 18.65 13.62
C TYR A 284 3.08 19.99 14.16
N VAL A 285 1.93 19.96 14.86
CA VAL A 285 1.36 21.15 15.50
C VAL A 285 2.31 21.71 16.57
N ASN A 286 2.91 20.85 17.38
CA ASN A 286 3.87 21.27 18.41
C ASN A 286 5.15 21.86 17.80
N GLU A 287 5.64 21.30 16.69
CA GLU A 287 6.77 21.85 15.96
C GLU A 287 6.45 23.25 15.41
N MET A 288 5.26 23.42 14.81
CA MET A 288 4.81 24.72 14.29
C MET A 288 4.59 25.74 15.40
N ALA A 289 4.03 25.34 16.54
CA ALA A 289 3.89 26.20 17.72
C ALA A 289 5.26 26.67 18.23
N SER A 290 6.24 25.77 18.29
CA SER A 290 7.61 26.07 18.69
C SER A 290 8.27 27.08 17.73
N LYS A 291 8.11 26.88 16.40
CA LYS A 291 8.61 27.81 15.37
C LYS A 291 7.98 29.20 15.50
N LYS A 292 6.69 29.27 15.83
CA LYS A 292 5.95 30.52 16.03
C LYS A 292 6.09 31.12 17.43
N LYS A 293 6.82 30.45 18.35
CA LYS A 293 7.01 30.83 19.75
C LYS A 293 5.70 30.97 20.52
N VAL A 294 4.78 30.04 20.26
CA VAL A 294 3.44 29.97 20.83
C VAL A 294 3.39 28.80 21.82
N SER A 295 2.75 28.98 22.98
CA SER A 295 2.60 27.91 23.97
C SER A 295 1.39 27.03 23.64
N ILE A 296 1.54 25.71 23.76
CA ILE A 296 0.47 24.75 23.49
C ILE A 296 0.26 23.81 24.67
N ASP A 297 -0.97 23.75 25.16
CA ASP A 297 -1.39 22.90 26.27
C ASP A 297 -2.57 22.02 25.86
N TYR A 298 -2.61 20.80 26.37
CA TYR A 298 -3.68 19.84 26.07
C TYR A 298 -4.37 19.41 27.37
N HIS A 299 -5.64 19.74 27.52
CA HIS A 299 -6.47 19.32 28.65
C HIS A 299 -7.37 18.17 28.25
N GLN A 300 -7.23 17.02 28.93
CA GLN A 300 -8.02 15.82 28.66
C GLN A 300 -9.06 15.59 29.76
N GLU A 301 -10.26 15.18 29.35
CA GLU A 301 -11.37 14.81 30.22
C GLU A 301 -11.93 13.46 29.77
N LYS A 302 -12.07 12.52 30.71
CA LYS A 302 -12.67 11.20 30.47
C LYS A 302 -14.09 11.22 31.04
N THR A 303 -15.08 10.97 30.19
CA THR A 303 -16.49 10.84 30.57
C THR A 303 -17.03 9.48 30.12
N GLY A 304 -18.24 9.12 30.55
CA GLY A 304 -18.88 7.85 30.18
C GLY A 304 -18.62 6.70 31.16
N GLN A 305 -19.19 5.54 30.84
CA GLN A 305 -19.06 4.33 31.63
C GLN A 305 -17.68 3.70 31.44
N ASP A 306 -17.19 2.96 32.44
CA ASP A 306 -15.84 2.36 32.38
C ASP A 306 -15.62 1.43 31.19
N HIS A 307 -16.68 0.79 30.69
CA HIS A 307 -16.63 -0.09 29.52
C HIS A 307 -16.78 0.66 28.17
N ASN A 308 -17.12 1.94 28.18
CA ASN A 308 -17.22 2.76 26.99
C ASN A 308 -16.82 4.22 27.28
N PRO A 309 -15.53 4.47 27.55
CA PRO A 309 -15.07 5.80 27.88
C PRO A 309 -15.07 6.72 26.66
N SER A 310 -15.57 7.93 26.84
CA SER A 310 -15.48 9.03 25.87
C SER A 310 -14.41 10.02 26.35
N TRP A 311 -13.42 10.28 25.51
CA TRP A 311 -12.35 11.22 25.79
C TRP A 311 -12.61 12.52 25.05
N THR A 312 -12.65 13.63 25.79
CA THR A 312 -12.68 14.97 25.24
C THR A 312 -11.34 15.64 25.53
N VAL A 313 -10.65 16.11 24.49
CA VAL A 313 -9.38 16.82 24.62
C VAL A 313 -9.55 18.23 24.07
N ARG A 314 -9.13 19.23 24.84
CA ARG A 314 -9.06 20.63 24.44
C ARG A 314 -7.62 21.03 24.20
N CYS A 315 -7.35 21.61 23.04
CA CYS A 315 -6.06 22.19 22.66
C CYS A 315 -6.13 23.70 22.92
N VAL A 316 -5.33 24.15 23.88
CA VAL A 316 -5.23 25.53 24.34
C VAL A 316 -3.92 26.10 23.81
N ILE A 317 -4.01 27.19 23.05
CA ILE A 317 -2.88 27.85 22.42
C ILE A 317 -2.85 29.30 22.94
N ASP A 318 -1.74 29.68 23.57
CA ASP A 318 -1.58 30.97 24.28
C ASP A 318 -2.71 31.29 25.29
N GLY A 319 -3.22 30.24 25.97
CA GLY A 319 -4.28 30.37 26.97
C GLY A 319 -5.71 30.40 26.41
N GLU A 320 -5.89 30.38 25.08
CA GLU A 320 -7.20 30.31 24.44
C GLU A 320 -7.48 28.91 23.85
N GLU A 321 -8.70 28.40 24.04
CA GLU A 321 -9.14 27.13 23.42
C GLU A 321 -9.26 27.31 21.90
N ARG A 322 -8.35 26.70 21.13
CA ARG A 322 -8.32 26.78 19.66
C ARG A 322 -8.84 25.52 18.97
N GLY A 323 -8.88 24.39 19.67
CA GLY A 323 -9.41 23.14 19.12
C GLY A 323 -9.95 22.21 20.20
N ARG A 324 -10.97 21.42 19.83
CA ARG A 324 -11.57 20.39 20.70
C ARG A 324 -11.85 19.13 19.92
N GLY A 325 -11.32 18.00 20.39
CA GLY A 325 -11.53 16.68 19.80
C GLY A 325 -12.19 15.71 20.78
N THR A 326 -13.05 14.83 20.25
CA THR A 326 -13.74 13.80 21.03
C THR A 326 -13.54 12.43 20.38
N ALA A 327 -13.16 11.40 21.15
CA ALA A 327 -13.00 10.04 20.64
C ALA A 327 -13.12 8.98 21.75
N THR A 328 -13.25 7.71 21.38
CA THR A 328 -13.21 6.57 22.33
C THR A 328 -11.81 6.30 22.90
N LYS A 329 -10.76 6.89 22.30
CA LYS A 329 -9.36 6.78 22.71
C LYS A 329 -8.78 8.19 22.95
N ALA A 330 -8.07 8.37 24.06
CA ALA A 330 -7.44 9.66 24.41
C ALA A 330 -6.50 10.19 23.31
N LYS A 331 -5.71 9.29 22.70
CA LYS A 331 -4.77 9.65 21.62
C LYS A 331 -5.50 10.24 20.41
N SER A 332 -6.54 9.57 19.93
CA SER A 332 -7.34 10.03 18.79
C SER A 332 -8.07 11.35 19.10
N ALA A 333 -8.59 11.52 20.33
CA ALA A 333 -9.18 12.78 20.75
C ALA A 333 -8.16 13.94 20.75
N LYS A 334 -6.92 13.67 21.17
CA LYS A 334 -5.82 14.64 21.16
C LYS A 334 -5.40 15.02 19.73
N GLU A 335 -5.30 14.04 18.83
CA GLU A 335 -5.02 14.28 17.41
C GLU A 335 -6.12 15.14 16.76
N GLU A 336 -7.39 14.82 17.00
CA GLU A 336 -8.52 15.61 16.51
C GLU A 336 -8.50 17.05 17.05
N ALA A 337 -8.19 17.23 18.34
CA ALA A 337 -8.07 18.56 18.96
C ALA A 337 -6.92 19.37 18.33
N ALA A 338 -5.78 18.74 18.07
CA ALA A 338 -4.63 19.37 17.44
C ALA A 338 -4.94 19.80 15.99
N ARG A 339 -5.61 18.94 15.22
CA ARG A 339 -6.05 19.26 13.84
C ARG A 339 -6.94 20.49 13.82
N ARG A 340 -7.98 20.53 14.65
CA ARG A 340 -8.89 21.68 14.72
C ARG A 340 -8.19 22.97 15.12
N ALA A 341 -7.26 22.89 16.07
CA ALA A 341 -6.46 24.04 16.49
C ALA A 341 -5.56 24.57 15.35
N PHE A 342 -4.95 23.69 14.56
CA PHE A 342 -4.14 24.07 13.41
C PHE A 342 -4.94 24.89 12.37
N PHE A 343 -6.17 24.46 12.07
CA PHE A 343 -7.06 25.20 11.17
C PHE A 343 -7.53 26.53 11.77
N ALA A 344 -7.92 26.53 13.05
CA ALA A 344 -8.37 27.74 13.73
C ALA A 344 -7.26 28.81 13.82
N MET A 345 -5.99 28.39 13.84
CA MET A 345 -4.84 29.29 13.83
C MET A 345 -4.42 29.75 12.43
N GLY A 346 -5.01 29.20 11.36
CA GLY A 346 -4.64 29.53 9.98
C GLY A 346 -3.20 29.16 9.64
N TRP A 347 -2.71 28.00 10.13
CA TRP A 347 -1.33 27.55 9.89
C TRP A 347 -1.15 26.75 8.58
N MET A 348 -2.15 26.79 7.70
CA MET A 348 -2.15 26.10 6.40
C MET A 348 -1.14 26.64 5.38
#